data_AF-A0A959DX99-F1
#
_entry.id   AF-A0A959DX99-F1
#
_cell.length_a   1.000
_cell.length_b   1.000
_cell.length_c   1.000
_cell.angle_alpha   90.00
_cell.angle_beta   90.00
_cell.angle_gamma   90.00
#
_symmetry.space_group_name_H-M   'P 1'
#
loop_
_entity.id
_entity.type
_entity.pdbx_description
1 polymer ?
#
loop_
_entity_poly.entity_id
_entity_poly.type
_entity_poly.pdbx_seq_one_letter_code
_entity_poly.pdbx_strand_id
1 'polypeptide(L)'
;MAKGQKGLAGKKLDVSALMELIPNEEMEQLILELEVDKWVKKVKAKPLFKLVLYSLMQDERISLRTMEAHFQDPLFQSLAPEADSKKVTWTAIRDRLMKIDLNFCRR
;
A
#
# COMPACT_ATOMS: atom_id res chain seq x y z
N MET A 1 29.00 27.12 10.75
CA MET A 1 27.71 27.55 11.33
C MET A 1 26.62 27.41 10.26
N ALA A 2 25.43 27.00 10.71
CA ALA A 2 24.13 26.94 10.01
C ALA A 2 23.98 26.06 8.75
N LYS A 3 23.50 24.83 9.01
CA LYS A 3 22.75 23.96 8.09
C LYS A 3 21.55 24.73 7.52
N GLY A 4 21.44 24.84 6.20
CA GLY A 4 20.20 25.19 5.53
C GLY A 4 19.42 23.92 5.22
N GLN A 5 18.52 23.50 6.12
CA GLN A 5 17.44 22.58 5.76
C GLN A 5 16.53 23.31 4.77
N LYS A 6 16.70 23.02 3.47
CA LYS A 6 15.81 23.50 2.43
C LYS A 6 14.55 22.64 2.49
N GLY A 7 13.45 23.26 2.88
CA GLY A 7 12.14 22.64 3.04
C GLY A 7 11.67 21.93 1.77
N LEU A 8 10.97 20.82 1.98
CA LEU A 8 10.22 20.08 0.97
C LEU A 8 8.99 20.91 0.54
N ALA A 9 9.22 22.02 -0.16
CA ALA A 9 8.16 22.79 -0.79
C ALA A 9 7.72 22.08 -2.08
N GLY A 10 6.56 21.42 -2.04
CA GLY A 10 5.67 21.27 -3.19
C GLY A 10 6.15 20.47 -4.41
N LYS A 11 6.92 19.39 -4.25
CA LYS A 11 7.00 18.36 -5.30
C LYS A 11 5.83 17.41 -5.14
N LYS A 12 4.98 17.30 -6.18
CA LYS A 12 4.03 16.19 -6.31
C LYS A 12 4.88 14.93 -6.33
N LEU A 13 4.95 14.24 -5.18
CA LEU A 13 5.73 13.02 -5.03
C LEU A 13 5.15 12.03 -6.04
N ASP A 14 5.99 11.54 -6.95
CA ASP A 14 5.55 10.53 -7.91
C ASP A 14 5.22 9.25 -7.14
N VAL A 15 4.13 8.59 -7.51
CA VAL A 15 3.66 7.39 -6.82
C VAL A 15 4.72 6.30 -6.88
N SER A 16 5.41 6.16 -8.02
CA SER A 16 6.56 5.25 -8.15
C SER A 16 7.66 5.56 -7.14
N ALA A 17 8.05 6.84 -7.04
CA ALA A 17 9.07 7.27 -6.11
C ALA A 17 8.68 7.04 -4.64
N LEU A 18 7.40 7.21 -4.28
CA LEU A 18 6.95 6.89 -2.93
C LEU A 18 6.96 5.37 -2.66
N MET A 19 6.52 4.57 -3.64
CA MET A 19 6.48 3.11 -3.51
C MET A 19 7.89 2.50 -3.41
N GLU A 20 8.88 3.08 -4.08
CA GLU A 20 10.28 2.68 -4.01
C GLU A 20 10.95 3.01 -2.66
N LEU A 21 10.45 4.02 -1.94
CA LEU A 21 10.96 4.41 -0.62
C LEU A 21 10.50 3.46 0.50
N ILE A 22 9.56 2.55 0.23
CA ILE A 22 9.08 1.57 1.19
C ILE A 22 10.05 0.38 1.17
N PRO A 23 10.84 0.14 2.24
CA PRO A 23 11.81 -0.94 2.26
C PRO A 23 11.08 -2.29 2.20
N ASN A 24 11.32 -3.04 1.12
CA ASN A 24 10.63 -4.31 0.90
C ASN A 24 11.02 -5.35 1.96
N GLU A 25 12.29 -5.39 2.35
CA GLU A 25 12.81 -6.35 3.33
C GLU A 25 12.22 -6.11 4.73
N GLU A 26 12.15 -4.87 5.18
CA GLU A 26 11.58 -4.53 6.49
C GLU A 26 10.09 -4.87 6.53
N MET A 27 9.36 -4.58 5.44
CA MET A 27 7.95 -4.93 5.33
C MET A 27 7.74 -6.46 5.38
N GLU A 28 8.59 -7.23 4.70
CA GLU A 28 8.53 -8.69 4.73
C GLU A 28 8.84 -9.25 6.12
N GLN A 29 9.81 -8.69 6.83
CA GLN A 29 10.10 -9.05 8.22
C GLN A 29 8.90 -8.79 9.13
N LEU A 30 8.28 -7.61 9.04
CA LEU A 30 7.08 -7.27 9.82
C LEU A 30 5.91 -8.21 9.50
N ILE A 31 5.73 -8.61 8.24
CA ILE A 31 4.67 -9.54 7.84
C ILE A 31 4.85 -10.91 8.50
N LEU A 32 6.09 -11.39 8.58
CA LEU A 32 6.45 -12.65 9.22
C LEU A 32 6.31 -12.57 10.74
N GLU A 33 6.88 -11.54 11.37
CA GLU A 33 6.86 -11.34 12.82
C GLU A 33 5.44 -11.25 13.39
N LEU A 34 4.57 -10.49 12.71
CA LEU A 34 3.19 -10.24 13.15
C LEU A 34 2.19 -11.26 12.59
N GLU A 35 2.68 -12.25 11.80
CA GLU A 35 1.86 -13.25 11.11
C GLU A 35 0.65 -12.65 10.34
N VAL A 36 0.75 -11.40 9.85
CA VAL A 36 -0.43 -10.65 9.37
C VAL A 36 -1.13 -11.29 8.19
N ASP A 37 -0.40 -12.07 7.38
CA ASP A 37 -0.90 -12.77 6.20
C ASP A 37 -1.25 -14.24 6.44
N LYS A 38 -1.18 -14.69 7.70
CA LYS A 38 -1.59 -16.04 8.09
C LYS A 38 -3.05 -16.24 7.73
N TRP A 39 -3.32 -17.29 6.95
CA TRP A 39 -4.65 -17.63 6.39
C TRP A 39 -5.22 -16.66 5.34
N VAL A 40 -4.49 -15.62 4.95
CA VAL A 40 -4.92 -14.66 3.93
C VAL A 40 -4.55 -15.18 2.55
N LYS A 41 -5.52 -15.29 1.64
CA LYS A 41 -5.30 -15.84 0.28
C LYS A 41 -5.34 -14.80 -0.84
N LYS A 42 -6.09 -13.72 -0.68
CA LYS A 42 -6.40 -12.78 -1.78
C LYS A 42 -5.61 -11.48 -1.68
N VAL A 43 -5.78 -10.75 -0.58
CA VAL A 43 -5.24 -9.39 -0.41
C VAL A 43 -4.16 -9.43 0.68
N LYS A 44 -2.92 -9.70 0.27
CA LYS A 44 -1.76 -9.76 1.16
C LYS A 44 -1.42 -8.38 1.73
N ALA A 45 -0.75 -8.32 2.88
CA ALA A 45 -0.50 -7.07 3.61
C ALA A 45 0.34 -6.08 2.80
N LYS A 46 1.41 -6.56 2.14
CA LYS A 46 2.28 -5.75 1.30
C LYS A 46 1.53 -5.03 0.15
N PRO A 47 0.80 -5.73 -0.74
CA PRO A 47 0.01 -5.07 -1.78
C PRO A 47 -1.17 -4.27 -1.22
N LEU A 48 -1.75 -4.63 -0.07
CA LEU A 48 -2.78 -3.82 0.59
C LEU A 48 -2.23 -2.46 1.03
N PHE A 49 -1.05 -2.43 1.64
CA PHE A 49 -0.42 -1.22 2.10
C PHE A 49 -0.10 -0.28 0.94
N LYS A 50 0.52 -0.83 -0.12
CA LYS A 50 0.76 -0.11 -1.38
C LYS A 50 -0.54 0.42 -1.98
N LEU A 51 -1.63 -0.36 -1.96
CA LEU A 51 -2.94 0.05 -2.49
C LEU A 51 -3.52 1.25 -1.75
N VAL A 52 -3.41 1.27 -0.41
CA VAL A 52 -3.88 2.39 0.41
C VAL A 52 -3.13 3.66 0.04
N LEU A 53 -1.80 3.60 -0.03
CA LEU A 53 -0.97 4.75 -0.41
C LEU A 53 -1.23 5.21 -1.85
N TYR A 54 -1.28 4.28 -2.79
CA TYR A 54 -1.64 4.57 -4.19
C TYR A 54 -2.99 5.30 -4.27
N SER A 55 -4.00 4.80 -3.55
CA SER A 55 -5.34 5.40 -3.55
C SER A 55 -5.37 6.80 -2.94
N LEU A 56 -4.58 7.06 -1.89
CA LEU A 56 -4.43 8.38 -1.26
C LEU A 56 -3.76 9.41 -2.18
N MET A 57 -2.95 8.96 -3.13
CA MET A 57 -2.26 9.84 -4.06
C MET A 57 -3.08 10.16 -5.31
N GLN A 58 -3.94 9.23 -5.74
CA GLN A 58 -4.72 9.39 -6.97
C GLN A 58 -6.04 10.13 -6.75
N ASP A 59 -6.70 9.91 -5.61
CA ASP A 59 -8.03 10.46 -5.35
C ASP A 59 -8.08 11.29 -4.05
N GLU A 60 -8.76 12.43 -4.09
CA GLU A 60 -9.10 13.19 -2.88
C GLU A 60 -10.09 12.45 -1.96
N ARG A 61 -10.88 11.52 -2.52
CA ARG A 61 -11.88 10.73 -1.80
C ARG A 61 -11.73 9.25 -2.13
N ILE A 62 -11.35 8.47 -1.13
CA ILE A 62 -11.20 7.02 -1.28
C ILE A 62 -12.50 6.31 -0.91
N SER A 63 -12.88 5.35 -1.73
CA SER A 63 -13.92 4.36 -1.44
C SER A 63 -13.39 2.95 -1.71
N LEU A 64 -14.06 1.93 -1.18
CA LEU A 64 -13.70 0.53 -1.46
C LEU A 64 -13.79 0.18 -2.96
N ARG A 65 -14.67 0.86 -3.70
CA ARG A 65 -14.83 0.69 -5.15
C ARG A 65 -13.70 1.37 -5.92
N THR A 66 -13.25 2.55 -5.49
CA THR A 66 -12.08 3.20 -6.12
C THR A 66 -10.80 2.43 -5.80
N MET A 67 -10.65 1.89 -4.58
CA MET A 67 -9.55 0.96 -4.26
C MET A 67 -9.60 -0.32 -5.10
N GLU A 68 -10.77 -0.89 -5.36
CA GLU A 68 -10.91 -2.03 -6.28
C GLU A 68 -10.45 -1.67 -7.70
N ALA A 69 -10.84 -0.50 -8.21
CA ALA A 69 -10.40 0.00 -9.51
C ALA A 69 -8.88 0.24 -9.56
N HIS A 70 -8.31 0.87 -8.53
CA HIS A 70 -6.86 1.05 -8.39
C HIS A 70 -6.11 -0.27 -8.31
N PHE A 71 -6.68 -1.30 -7.68
CA PHE A 71 -6.04 -2.60 -7.67
C PHE A 71 -5.95 -3.22 -9.07
N GLN A 72 -6.87 -2.89 -9.97
CA GLN A 72 -6.82 -3.32 -11.38
C GLN A 72 -6.01 -2.37 -12.28
N ASP A 73 -5.51 -1.25 -11.74
CA ASP A 73 -4.75 -0.25 -12.49
C ASP A 73 -3.39 -0.83 -12.93
N PRO A 74 -3.05 -0.77 -14.23
CA PRO A 74 -1.77 -1.28 -14.73
C PRO A 74 -0.54 -0.67 -14.06
N LEU A 75 -0.57 0.62 -13.70
CA LEU A 75 0.53 1.27 -13.00
C LEU A 75 0.67 0.70 -11.60
N PHE A 76 -0.43 0.55 -10.87
CA PHE A 76 -0.40 -0.10 -9.55
C PHE A 76 0.16 -1.53 -9.64
N GLN A 77 -0.31 -2.32 -10.61
CA GLN A 77 0.17 -3.68 -10.84
C GLN A 77 1.67 -3.74 -11.16
N SER A 78 2.22 -2.72 -11.83
CA SER A 78 3.66 -2.61 -12.07
C SER A 78 4.48 -2.30 -10.81
N LEU A 79 3.88 -1.57 -9.85
CA LEU A 79 4.51 -1.17 -8.58
C LEU A 79 4.35 -2.24 -7.48
N ALA A 80 3.36 -3.11 -7.63
CA ALA A 80 3.08 -4.22 -6.74
C ALA A 80 2.95 -5.54 -7.54
N PRO A 81 4.05 -6.05 -8.13
CA PRO A 81 4.02 -7.29 -8.92
C PRO A 81 3.55 -8.52 -8.13
N GLU A 82 3.61 -8.48 -6.80
CA GLU A 82 3.07 -9.48 -5.87
C GLU A 82 1.53 -9.45 -5.74
N ALA A 83 0.86 -8.45 -6.32
CA ALA A 83 -0.59 -8.32 -6.30
C ALA A 83 -1.25 -9.20 -7.38
N ASP A 84 -2.00 -10.22 -6.99
CA ASP A 84 -2.82 -10.99 -7.95
C ASP A 84 -4.15 -10.26 -8.24
N SER A 85 -4.18 -9.47 -9.31
CA SER A 85 -5.35 -8.69 -9.74
C SER A 85 -6.60 -9.53 -10.01
N LYS A 86 -6.45 -10.78 -10.46
CA LYS A 86 -7.54 -11.56 -11.05
C LYS A 86 -8.68 -11.93 -10.10
N LYS A 87 -8.53 -11.71 -8.78
CA LYS A 87 -9.48 -12.19 -7.75
C LYS A 87 -9.80 -11.19 -6.65
N VAL A 88 -9.30 -9.96 -6.73
CA VAL A 88 -9.49 -8.96 -5.67
C VAL A 88 -10.73 -8.13 -5.96
N THR A 89 -11.66 -8.18 -5.00
CA THR A 89 -12.92 -7.42 -5.03
C THR A 89 -12.94 -6.38 -3.92
N TRP A 90 -13.80 -5.37 -4.04
CA TRP A 90 -14.01 -4.38 -2.98
C TRP A 90 -14.38 -5.01 -1.63
N THR A 91 -15.13 -6.13 -1.65
CA THR A 91 -15.45 -6.91 -0.44
C THR A 91 -14.23 -7.56 0.18
N ALA A 92 -13.32 -8.11 -0.62
CA ALA A 92 -12.08 -8.70 -0.14
C ALA A 92 -11.15 -7.63 0.46
N ILE A 93 -11.09 -6.45 -0.17
CA ILE A 93 -10.34 -5.29 0.34
C ILE A 93 -10.91 -4.85 1.68
N ARG A 94 -12.23 -4.65 1.77
CA ARG A 94 -12.92 -4.30 3.01
C ARG A 94 -12.61 -5.28 4.13
N ASP A 95 -12.83 -6.56 3.87
CA ASP A 95 -12.64 -7.61 4.88
C ASP A 95 -11.18 -7.65 5.35
N ARG A 96 -10.23 -7.34 4.47
CA ARG A 96 -8.82 -7.25 4.83
C ARG A 96 -8.52 -6.02 5.69
N LEU A 97 -9.00 -4.84 5.31
CA LEU A 97 -8.84 -3.60 6.08
C LEU A 97 -9.41 -3.73 7.49
N MET A 98 -10.53 -4.44 7.65
CA MET A 98 -11.16 -4.65 8.96
C MET A 98 -10.40 -5.63 9.87
N LYS A 99 -9.53 -6.49 9.31
CA LYS A 99 -8.92 -7.62 10.03
C LYS A 99 -7.40 -7.56 10.14
N ILE A 100 -6.74 -6.68 9.39
CA ILE A 100 -5.29 -6.55 9.45
C ILE A 100 -4.86 -6.05 10.82
N ASP A 101 -3.79 -6.63 11.39
CA ASP A 101 -3.21 -6.11 12.62
C ASP A 101 -2.59 -4.74 12.36
N LEU A 102 -3.11 -3.71 13.01
CA LEU A 102 -2.64 -2.33 12.86
C LEU A 102 -1.22 -2.10 13.37
N ASN A 103 -0.67 -3.01 14.18
CA ASN A 103 0.75 -2.96 14.56
C ASN A 103 1.67 -3.02 13.34
N PHE A 104 1.23 -3.64 12.24
CA PHE A 104 1.94 -3.63 10.96
C PHE A 104 2.07 -2.22 10.36
N CYS A 105 1.08 -1.36 10.55
CA CYS A 105 1.08 0.01 10.03
C CYS A 105 1.65 1.05 11.01
N ARG A 106 2.11 0.63 12.19
CA ARG A 106 2.55 1.54 13.27
C ARG A 106 4.07 1.73 13.34
N ARG A 107 4.83 0.73 12.91
CA ARG A 107 6.29 0.77 12.85
C ARG A 107 6.75 1.45 11.57
#